data_AF-A0A2D7ICQ9-F1
#
_entry.id   AF-A0A2D7ICQ9-F1
#
_cell.length_a   1.000
_cell.length_b   1.000
_cell.length_c   1.000
_cell.angle_alpha   90.00
_cell.angle_beta   90.00
_cell.angle_gamma   90.00
#
_symmetry.space_group_name_H-M   'P 1'
#
loop_
_entity.id
_entity.type
_entity.pdbx_description
1 polymer ?
#
loop_
_entity_poly.entity_id
_entity_poly.type
_entity_poly.pdbx_seq_one_letter_code
_entity_poly.pdbx_strand_id
1 'polypeptide(L)'
;MSDVVIIDYGTGNVRSVFNSLNSAISEKKVNKRVTVSDELNVIKASSHIILPGVGSFKACLSGLKERPGLLSVLNESVNIKMKPFLGICVGMQLLANKGFEDGEADGLGWIQGKVDILDSKNDYLKIPHIGWNNLKKVSKHPFLNFIKENNQNEYLDDNSNAYFVHSYGFDVKLPENKILVTDYGQEITAMVGKKNIIGTQFHPEKSQNFGQNFLTDFILWDGK
;
A
#
# COMPACT_ATOMS: atom_id res chain seq x y z
N MET A 1 17.58 -3.80 16.00
CA MET A 1 17.14 -4.32 14.70
C MET A 1 15.62 -4.40 14.71
N SER A 2 14.99 -3.42 14.06
CA SER A 2 13.56 -3.46 13.71
C SER A 2 13.41 -4.33 12.46
N ASP A 3 12.39 -5.18 12.41
CA ASP A 3 12.17 -6.05 11.25
C ASP A 3 11.25 -5.36 10.24
N VAL A 4 10.23 -4.66 10.75
CA VAL A 4 9.27 -3.90 9.95
C VAL A 4 9.35 -2.43 10.39
N VAL A 5 9.59 -1.52 9.45
CA VAL A 5 9.49 -0.08 9.72
C VAL A 5 8.22 0.49 9.07
N ILE A 6 7.48 1.29 9.83
CA ILE A 6 6.40 2.13 9.33
C ILE A 6 6.96 3.55 9.26
N ILE A 7 6.96 4.14 8.06
CA ILE A 7 7.49 5.48 7.86
C ILE A 7 6.50 6.50 8.44
N ASP A 8 6.96 7.29 9.41
CA ASP A 8 6.20 8.40 9.99
C ASP A 8 6.81 9.73 9.57
N TYR A 9 6.26 10.32 8.53
CA TYR A 9 6.67 11.60 7.97
C TYR A 9 5.66 12.72 8.29
N GLY A 10 4.83 12.52 9.33
CA GLY A 10 3.85 13.51 9.80
C GLY A 10 2.45 13.38 9.21
N THR A 11 2.17 12.33 8.43
CA THR A 11 0.83 12.03 7.90
C THR A 11 0.53 10.54 7.96
N GLY A 12 -0.74 10.16 7.76
CA GLY A 12 -1.16 8.77 7.74
C GLY A 12 -1.74 8.26 9.06
N ASN A 13 -2.47 7.15 8.99
CA ASN A 13 -3.00 6.47 10.17
C ASN A 13 -1.99 5.49 10.77
N VAL A 14 -0.81 6.01 11.11
CA VAL A 14 0.35 5.22 11.56
C VAL A 14 0.00 4.35 12.76
N ARG A 15 -0.80 4.87 13.70
CA ARG A 15 -1.20 4.14 14.91
C ARG A 15 -2.05 2.91 14.62
N SER A 16 -3.04 3.00 13.73
CA SER A 16 -3.83 1.81 13.37
C SER A 16 -2.98 0.77 12.65
N VAL A 17 -2.14 1.18 11.71
CA VAL A 17 -1.24 0.25 11.00
C VAL A 17 -0.29 -0.44 11.98
N PHE A 18 0.30 0.31 12.91
CA PHE A 18 1.15 -0.23 13.98
C PHE A 18 0.41 -1.24 14.86
N ASN A 19 -0.79 -0.91 15.31
CA ASN A 19 -1.59 -1.81 16.15
C ASN A 19 -1.98 -3.09 15.39
N SER A 20 -2.41 -2.99 14.13
CA SER A 20 -2.77 -4.16 13.33
C SER A 20 -1.57 -5.08 13.09
N LEU A 21 -0.39 -4.53 12.82
CA LEU A 21 0.82 -5.34 12.67
C LEU A 21 1.25 -6.03 13.97
N ASN A 22 1.15 -5.34 15.11
CA ASN A 22 1.42 -5.97 16.40
C ASN A 22 0.40 -7.08 16.73
N SER A 23 -0.87 -6.89 16.36
CA SER A 23 -1.90 -7.95 16.46
C SER A 23 -1.51 -9.17 15.63
N ALA A 24 -1.20 -8.96 14.33
CA ALA A 24 -0.75 -10.00 13.42
C ALA A 24 0.48 -10.76 13.95
N ILE A 25 1.48 -10.03 14.43
CA ILE A 25 2.70 -10.60 15.02
C ILE A 25 2.40 -11.45 16.25
N SER A 26 1.57 -10.94 17.16
CA SER A 26 1.20 -11.64 18.40
C SER A 26 0.36 -12.88 18.13
N GLU A 27 -0.69 -12.76 17.32
CA GLU A 27 -1.64 -13.84 17.04
C GLU A 27 -0.98 -14.98 16.25
N LYS A 28 -0.11 -14.65 15.30
CA LYS A 28 0.56 -15.62 14.43
C LYS A 28 1.96 -16.02 14.96
N LYS A 29 2.34 -15.52 16.13
CA LYS A 29 3.63 -15.79 16.79
C LYS A 29 4.83 -15.54 15.88
N VAL A 30 4.77 -14.47 15.09
CA VAL A 30 5.86 -14.08 14.19
C VAL A 30 6.97 -13.46 15.02
N ASN A 31 8.21 -13.91 14.86
CA ASN A 31 9.36 -13.32 15.54
C ASN A 31 9.86 -12.06 14.80
N LYS A 32 9.04 -11.00 14.79
CA LYS A 32 9.37 -9.71 14.18
C LYS A 32 8.98 -8.55 15.10
N ARG A 33 9.71 -7.44 14.99
CA ARG A 33 9.37 -6.18 15.66
C ARG A 33 8.97 -5.09 14.68
N VAL A 34 7.94 -4.35 15.05
CA VAL A 34 7.47 -3.15 14.32
C VAL A 34 8.07 -1.92 14.96
N THR A 35 8.52 -0.97 14.15
CA THR A 35 9.01 0.33 14.60
C THR A 35 8.41 1.42 13.73
N VAL A 36 7.90 2.47 14.37
CA VAL A 36 7.48 3.69 13.70
C VAL A 36 8.66 4.66 13.71
N SER A 37 9.12 5.10 12.54
CA SER A 37 10.29 5.98 12.45
C SER A 37 10.44 6.61 11.07
N ASP A 38 10.98 7.82 11.01
CA ASP A 38 11.58 8.45 9.82
C ASP A 38 13.11 8.43 9.84
N GLU A 39 13.75 7.84 10.86
CA GLU A 39 15.19 7.81 10.97
C GLU A 39 15.82 6.92 9.89
N LEU A 40 16.73 7.52 9.13
CA LEU A 40 17.40 6.86 8.00
C LEU A 40 18.08 5.54 8.38
N ASN A 41 18.67 5.47 9.57
CA ASN A 41 19.37 4.26 10.05
C ASN A 41 18.40 3.13 10.38
N VAL A 42 17.21 3.45 10.92
CA VAL A 42 16.16 2.48 11.20
C VAL A 42 15.63 1.89 9.89
N ILE A 43 15.40 2.73 8.88
CA ILE A 43 14.93 2.30 7.54
C ILE A 43 15.98 1.44 6.83
N LYS A 44 17.26 1.83 6.93
CA LYS A 44 18.36 1.04 6.36
C LYS A 44 18.50 -0.33 7.05
N ALA A 45 18.24 -0.42 8.34
CA ALA A 45 18.36 -1.67 9.11
C ALA A 45 17.11 -2.57 9.02
N SER A 46 15.95 -2.06 8.60
CA SER A 46 14.71 -2.84 8.54
C SER A 46 14.75 -3.93 7.47
N SER A 47 13.92 -4.97 7.62
CA SER A 47 13.71 -5.96 6.56
C SER A 47 12.52 -5.59 5.66
N HIS A 48 11.48 -4.95 6.21
CA HIS A 48 10.25 -4.55 5.51
C HIS A 48 9.99 -3.06 5.72
N ILE A 49 9.40 -2.42 4.72
CA ILE A 49 9.06 -0.99 4.75
C ILE A 49 7.57 -0.82 4.45
N ILE A 50 6.88 -0.06 5.30
CA ILE A 50 5.48 0.31 5.09
C ILE A 50 5.38 1.82 5.04
N LEU A 51 4.79 2.34 3.96
CA LEU A 51 4.51 3.75 3.76
C LEU A 51 2.99 3.97 3.82
N PRO A 52 2.42 4.34 4.97
CA PRO A 52 1.05 4.80 5.02
C PRO A 52 0.93 6.23 4.47
N GLY A 53 -0.27 6.62 4.04
CA GLY A 53 -0.55 8.01 3.70
C GLY A 53 -2.04 8.33 3.82
N VAL A 54 -2.36 9.48 4.40
CA VAL A 54 -3.70 10.04 4.54
C VAL A 54 -3.58 11.54 4.30
N GLY A 55 -4.53 12.12 3.57
CA GLY A 55 -4.47 13.51 3.10
C GLY A 55 -4.28 13.54 1.59
N SER A 56 -3.72 14.63 1.07
CA SER A 56 -3.52 14.75 -0.38
C SER A 56 -2.20 14.14 -0.85
N PHE A 57 -2.18 13.71 -2.11
CA PHE A 57 -0.96 13.29 -2.81
C PHE A 57 0.20 14.27 -2.60
N LYS A 58 -0.04 15.56 -2.87
CA LYS A 58 0.97 16.61 -2.79
C LYS A 58 1.44 16.87 -1.36
N ALA A 59 0.54 16.86 -0.38
CA ALA A 59 0.91 17.02 1.03
C ALA A 59 1.79 15.85 1.49
N CYS A 60 1.43 14.61 1.15
CA CYS A 60 2.21 13.44 1.55
C CYS A 60 3.60 13.44 0.90
N LEU A 61 3.68 13.77 -0.40
CA LEU A 61 4.95 13.89 -1.09
C LEU A 61 5.85 14.99 -0.49
N SER A 62 5.26 16.13 -0.11
CA SER A 62 5.98 17.24 0.52
C SER A 62 6.55 16.82 1.86
N GLY A 63 5.76 16.15 2.70
CA GLY A 63 6.23 15.61 3.99
C GLY A 63 7.41 14.63 3.84
N LEU A 64 7.44 13.82 2.77
CA LEU A 64 8.62 12.98 2.47
C LEU A 64 9.85 13.78 2.04
N LYS A 65 9.65 14.85 1.24
CA LYS A 65 10.74 15.71 0.73
C LYS A 65 11.35 16.59 1.82
N GLU A 66 10.54 17.01 2.79
CA GLU A 66 10.97 17.83 3.92
C GLU A 66 11.90 17.09 4.89
N ARG A 67 11.95 15.75 4.84
CA ARG A 67 12.86 14.91 5.64
C ARG A 67 14.15 14.65 4.86
N PRO A 68 15.28 15.30 5.20
CA PRO A 68 16.50 15.20 4.41
C PRO A 68 16.98 13.75 4.27
N GLY A 69 17.22 13.32 3.03
CA GLY A 69 17.73 11.98 2.71
C GLY A 69 16.71 10.84 2.75
N LEU A 70 15.48 11.07 3.22
CA LEU A 70 14.46 10.02 3.35
C LEU A 70 14.12 9.37 2.00
N LEU A 71 13.81 10.17 0.98
CA LEU A 71 13.54 9.66 -0.37
C LEU A 71 14.71 8.89 -0.97
N SER A 72 15.95 9.33 -0.72
CA SER A 72 17.14 8.62 -1.19
C SER A 72 17.26 7.25 -0.55
N VAL A 73 17.04 7.16 0.77
CA VAL A 73 17.12 5.91 1.52
C VAL A 73 15.98 4.95 1.15
N LEU A 74 14.79 5.47 0.90
CA LEU A 74 13.67 4.68 0.39
C LEU A 74 13.98 4.11 -1.00
N ASN A 75 14.47 4.94 -1.92
CA ASN A 75 14.88 4.49 -3.25
C ASN A 75 15.95 3.40 -3.19
N GLU A 76 17.01 3.59 -2.39
CA GLU A 76 18.07 2.60 -2.22
C GLU A 76 17.52 1.29 -1.61
N SER A 77 16.72 1.40 -0.55
CA SER A 77 16.22 0.23 0.18
C SER A 77 15.23 -0.60 -0.66
N VAL A 78 14.36 0.07 -1.42
CA VAL A 78 13.28 -0.59 -2.16
C VAL A 78 13.73 -1.00 -3.56
N ASN A 79 14.37 -0.12 -4.33
CA ASN A 79 14.67 -0.37 -5.73
C ASN A 79 16.04 -1.04 -5.98
N ILE A 80 16.99 -0.89 -5.04
CA ILE A 80 18.33 -1.47 -5.16
C ILE A 80 18.45 -2.70 -4.26
N LYS A 81 18.13 -2.56 -2.96
CA LYS A 81 18.20 -3.68 -2.00
C LYS A 81 16.97 -4.59 -2.03
N MET A 82 15.95 -4.24 -2.83
CA MET A 82 14.78 -5.09 -3.08
C MET A 82 14.01 -5.46 -1.81
N LYS A 83 14.02 -4.62 -0.77
CA LYS A 83 13.26 -4.91 0.46
C LYS A 83 11.75 -4.89 0.20
N PRO A 84 10.98 -5.84 0.76
CA PRO A 84 9.51 -5.80 0.70
C PRO A 84 8.97 -4.43 1.10
N PHE A 85 8.14 -3.87 0.22
CA PHE A 85 7.55 -2.55 0.41
C PHE A 85 6.03 -2.61 0.26
N LEU A 86 5.31 -1.99 1.19
CA LEU A 86 3.86 -1.80 1.13
C LEU A 86 3.49 -0.32 1.25
N GLY A 87 2.91 0.24 0.19
CA GLY A 87 2.25 1.54 0.22
C GLY A 87 0.76 1.41 0.54
N ILE A 88 0.22 2.18 1.50
CA ILE A 88 -1.20 2.12 1.89
C ILE A 88 -1.91 3.44 1.58
N CYS A 89 -3.04 3.35 0.87
CA CYS A 89 -3.86 4.48 0.43
C CYS A 89 -3.03 5.51 -0.35
N VAL A 90 -2.80 6.70 0.19
CA VAL A 90 -1.94 7.69 -0.50
C VAL A 90 -0.51 7.17 -0.64
N GLY A 91 -0.03 6.31 0.28
CA GLY A 91 1.24 5.63 0.13
C GLY A 91 1.33 4.73 -1.11
N MET A 92 0.21 4.13 -1.55
CA MET A 92 0.13 3.44 -2.85
C MET A 92 0.19 4.46 -3.99
N GLN A 93 -0.58 5.54 -3.88
CA GLN A 93 -0.70 6.56 -4.91
C GLN A 93 0.65 7.20 -5.22
N LEU A 94 1.47 7.50 -4.21
CA LEU A 94 2.80 8.06 -4.36
C LEU A 94 3.75 7.22 -5.24
N LEU A 95 3.46 5.92 -5.45
CA LEU A 95 4.25 5.06 -6.34
C LEU A 95 4.13 5.44 -7.82
N ALA A 96 3.09 6.19 -8.20
CA ALA A 96 2.84 6.67 -9.55
C ALA A 96 3.91 7.66 -10.03
N ASN A 97 3.91 7.94 -11.34
CA ASN A 97 4.74 9.01 -11.90
C ASN A 97 4.23 10.38 -11.49
N LYS A 98 2.90 10.57 -11.46
CA LYS A 98 2.27 11.87 -11.18
C LYS A 98 0.99 11.71 -10.38
N GLY A 99 0.67 12.69 -9.56
CA GLY A 99 -0.63 12.86 -8.91
C GLY A 99 -1.18 14.25 -9.17
N PHE A 100 -2.51 14.36 -9.21
CA PHE A 100 -3.21 15.61 -9.54
C PHE A 100 -4.02 16.21 -8.37
N GLU A 101 -4.04 15.56 -7.22
CA GLU A 101 -4.69 16.07 -6.01
C GLU A 101 -3.91 17.25 -5.42
N ASP A 102 -4.59 18.39 -5.24
CA ASP A 102 -4.01 19.70 -4.87
C ASP A 102 -2.97 20.24 -5.89
N GLY A 103 -3.19 19.88 -7.16
CA GLY A 103 -2.36 20.26 -8.30
C GLY A 103 -1.36 19.17 -8.70
N GLU A 104 -0.75 19.34 -9.87
CA GLU A 104 0.18 18.37 -10.42
C GLU A 104 1.47 18.26 -9.58
N ALA A 105 1.87 17.03 -9.25
CA ALA A 105 3.10 16.72 -8.55
C ALA A 105 3.74 15.42 -9.07
N ASP A 106 5.07 15.43 -9.22
CA ASP A 106 5.84 14.23 -9.58
C ASP A 106 5.96 13.26 -8.39
N GLY A 107 5.41 12.07 -8.53
CA GLY A 107 5.50 10.98 -7.55
C GLY A 107 6.86 10.28 -7.55
N LEU A 108 6.92 9.13 -6.88
CA LEU A 108 8.13 8.31 -6.79
C LEU A 108 8.48 7.64 -8.13
N GLY A 109 7.49 7.42 -9.01
CA GLY A 109 7.69 6.84 -10.33
C GLY A 109 8.13 5.37 -10.33
N TRP A 110 7.93 4.64 -9.22
CA TRP A 110 8.32 3.23 -9.11
C TRP A 110 7.41 2.32 -9.94
N ILE A 111 6.14 2.70 -10.07
CA ILE A 111 5.12 2.04 -10.90
C ILE A 111 4.57 3.06 -11.90
N GLN A 112 4.52 2.69 -13.18
CA GLN A 112 4.11 3.62 -14.22
C GLN A 112 2.60 3.88 -14.18
N GLY A 113 2.24 5.16 -14.17
CA GLY A 113 0.85 5.61 -14.20
C GLY A 113 0.66 6.95 -13.50
N LYS A 114 -0.59 7.31 -13.29
CA LYS A 114 -1.00 8.59 -12.70
C LYS A 114 -2.11 8.42 -11.67
N VAL A 115 -2.23 9.37 -10.76
CA VAL A 115 -3.29 9.40 -9.75
C VAL A 115 -4.17 10.61 -9.99
N ASP A 116 -5.44 10.36 -10.27
CA ASP A 116 -6.41 11.39 -10.67
C ASP A 116 -7.75 11.17 -9.96
N ILE A 117 -8.60 12.19 -9.96
CA ILE A 117 -9.91 12.12 -9.31
C ILE A 117 -10.75 11.02 -9.97
N LEU A 118 -11.47 10.25 -9.16
CA LEU A 118 -12.41 9.26 -9.66
C LEU A 118 -13.54 9.95 -10.41
N ASP A 119 -13.95 9.38 -11.55
CA ASP A 119 -15.07 9.92 -12.33
C ASP A 119 -16.36 9.88 -11.48
N SER A 120 -17.00 11.04 -11.29
CA SER A 120 -18.30 11.16 -10.63
C SER A 120 -19.48 11.02 -11.60
N LYS A 121 -19.27 10.42 -12.78
CA LYS A 121 -20.26 10.39 -13.87
C LYS A 121 -21.51 9.56 -13.56
N ASN A 122 -21.48 8.77 -12.49
CA ASN A 122 -22.63 8.01 -12.02
C ASN A 122 -23.31 8.79 -10.89
N ASP A 123 -24.45 9.41 -11.18
CA ASP A 123 -25.22 10.26 -10.25
C ASP A 123 -25.63 9.54 -8.95
N TYR A 124 -25.59 8.21 -8.91
CA TYR A 124 -25.99 7.40 -7.76
C TYR A 124 -24.82 7.05 -6.82
N LEU A 125 -23.57 7.20 -7.25
CA LEU A 125 -22.39 6.86 -6.46
C LEU A 125 -21.62 8.11 -6.04
N LYS A 126 -21.49 8.28 -4.73
CA LYS A 126 -20.84 9.47 -4.15
C LYS A 126 -19.32 9.31 -4.14
N ILE A 127 -18.62 10.40 -4.43
CA ILE A 127 -17.20 10.55 -4.16
C ILE A 127 -17.05 11.40 -2.88
N PRO A 128 -16.24 10.99 -1.88
CA PRO A 128 -15.32 9.84 -1.87
C PRO A 128 -16.00 8.46 -1.89
N HIS A 129 -15.35 7.49 -2.54
CA HIS A 129 -15.65 6.07 -2.41
C HIS A 129 -15.35 5.65 -0.96
N ILE A 130 -16.40 5.42 -0.17
CA ILE A 130 -16.32 4.97 1.22
C ILE A 130 -17.13 3.68 1.37
N GLY A 131 -16.48 2.61 1.83
CA GLY A 131 -17.18 1.37 2.13
C GLY A 131 -16.33 0.13 1.96
N TRP A 132 -17.01 -1.01 2.03
CA TRP A 132 -16.44 -2.32 1.80
C TRP A 132 -16.77 -2.75 0.37
N ASN A 133 -15.77 -3.20 -0.37
CA ASN A 133 -15.98 -3.72 -1.72
C ASN A 133 -15.13 -4.96 -2.00
N ASN A 134 -15.66 -5.79 -2.92
CA ASN A 134 -15.02 -7.03 -3.34
C ASN A 134 -13.76 -6.74 -4.14
N LEU A 135 -12.74 -7.58 -3.93
CA LEU A 135 -11.48 -7.56 -4.66
C LEU A 135 -11.51 -8.63 -5.75
N LYS A 136 -11.06 -8.25 -6.94
CA LYS A 136 -10.88 -9.16 -8.07
C LYS A 136 -9.44 -9.17 -8.53
N LYS A 137 -8.85 -10.36 -8.64
CA LYS A 137 -7.51 -10.53 -9.20
C LYS A 137 -7.54 -10.39 -10.72
N VAL A 138 -6.66 -9.56 -11.27
CA VAL A 138 -6.54 -9.34 -12.73
C VAL A 138 -5.14 -9.64 -13.28
N SER A 139 -4.10 -9.59 -12.43
CA SER A 139 -2.73 -9.95 -12.82
C SER A 139 -2.06 -10.84 -11.78
N LYS A 140 -0.95 -11.48 -12.18
CA LYS A 140 -0.09 -12.26 -11.29
C LYS A 140 0.90 -11.34 -10.57
N HIS A 141 1.25 -11.68 -9.35
CA HIS A 141 2.32 -11.03 -8.59
C HIS A 141 2.96 -12.05 -7.65
N PRO A 142 4.28 -12.00 -7.38
CA PRO A 142 4.92 -12.93 -6.45
C PRO A 142 4.25 -13.00 -5.08
N PHE A 143 3.84 -11.84 -4.53
CA PHE A 143 3.06 -11.79 -3.29
C PHE A 143 1.77 -12.62 -3.32
N LEU A 144 1.02 -12.64 -4.44
CA LEU A 144 -0.18 -13.47 -4.53
C LEU A 144 0.15 -14.97 -4.63
N ASN A 145 1.29 -15.33 -5.24
CA ASN A 145 1.76 -16.71 -5.25
C ASN A 145 2.16 -17.16 -3.84
N PHE A 146 2.87 -16.31 -3.11
CA PHE A 146 3.24 -16.54 -1.71
C PHE A 146 2.02 -16.80 -0.83
N ILE A 147 0.96 -16.00 -0.98
CA ILE A 147 -0.29 -16.22 -0.22
C ILE A 147 -0.94 -17.55 -0.59
N LYS A 148 -0.96 -17.88 -1.89
CA LYS A 148 -1.51 -19.16 -2.37
C LYS A 148 -0.77 -20.36 -1.77
N GLU A 149 0.55 -20.28 -1.70
CA GLU A 149 1.40 -21.37 -1.21
C GLU A 149 1.33 -21.53 0.31
N ASN A 150 1.25 -20.43 1.07
CA ASN A 150 1.23 -20.48 2.54
C ASN A 150 -0.16 -20.69 3.16
N ASN A 151 -1.22 -20.16 2.55
CA ASN A 151 -2.56 -20.12 3.15
C ASN A 151 -3.65 -20.74 2.27
N GLN A 152 -3.28 -21.58 1.29
CA GLN A 152 -4.19 -22.30 0.38
C GLN A 152 -5.28 -21.42 -0.30
N ASN A 153 -5.03 -20.11 -0.48
CA ASN A 153 -5.98 -19.12 -1.03
C ASN A 153 -7.27 -18.84 -0.24
N GLU A 154 -7.45 -19.33 1.00
CA GLU A 154 -8.79 -19.27 1.63
C GLU A 154 -9.35 -17.85 1.80
N TYR A 155 -8.51 -16.84 2.00
CA TYR A 155 -8.99 -15.47 2.26
C TYR A 155 -8.87 -14.51 1.07
N LEU A 156 -8.26 -14.95 -0.04
CA LEU A 156 -8.11 -14.19 -1.29
C LEU A 156 -8.87 -14.88 -2.44
N ASP A 157 -10.17 -15.05 -2.22
CA ASP A 157 -11.15 -15.61 -3.14
C ASP A 157 -12.12 -14.53 -3.70
N ASP A 158 -13.16 -14.96 -4.42
CA ASP A 158 -14.17 -14.06 -4.99
C ASP A 158 -15.02 -13.31 -3.93
N ASN A 159 -14.93 -13.69 -2.65
CA ASN A 159 -15.62 -13.04 -1.51
C ASN A 159 -14.70 -12.09 -0.72
N SER A 160 -13.45 -11.92 -1.16
CA SER A 160 -12.49 -11.04 -0.50
C SER A 160 -12.98 -9.61 -0.49
N ASN A 161 -13.22 -9.06 0.70
CA ASN A 161 -13.68 -7.69 0.88
C ASN A 161 -12.65 -6.84 1.63
N ALA A 162 -12.46 -5.61 1.18
CA ALA A 162 -11.58 -4.65 1.84
C ALA A 162 -12.25 -3.29 1.99
N TYR A 163 -11.77 -2.52 2.97
CA TYR A 163 -12.31 -1.19 3.30
C TYR A 163 -11.58 -0.08 2.53
N PHE A 164 -12.36 0.78 1.87
CA PHE A 164 -11.90 1.90 1.07
C PHE A 164 -12.42 3.23 1.62
N VAL A 165 -11.60 4.28 1.47
CA VAL A 165 -11.97 5.69 1.72
C VAL A 165 -11.07 6.60 0.89
N HIS A 166 -11.52 6.97 -0.31
CA HIS A 166 -10.71 7.79 -1.22
C HIS A 166 -11.53 8.49 -2.32
N SER A 167 -11.02 9.61 -2.82
CA SER A 167 -11.58 10.32 -3.99
C SER A 167 -10.74 10.19 -5.26
N TYR A 168 -9.51 9.73 -5.13
CA TYR A 168 -8.54 9.62 -6.23
C TYR A 168 -8.17 8.16 -6.47
N GLY A 169 -7.98 7.78 -7.73
CA GLY A 169 -7.62 6.43 -8.16
C GLY A 169 -6.29 6.41 -8.89
N PHE A 170 -5.59 5.27 -8.82
CA PHE A 170 -4.36 5.04 -9.59
C PHE A 170 -4.70 4.44 -10.96
N ASP A 171 -4.54 5.24 -12.00
CA ASP A 171 -4.57 4.82 -13.39
C ASP A 171 -3.22 4.22 -13.80
N VAL A 172 -3.15 2.89 -13.76
CA VAL A 172 -1.93 2.12 -14.01
C VAL A 172 -1.69 2.01 -15.51
N LYS A 173 -0.51 2.45 -15.97
CA LYS A 173 -0.16 2.45 -17.40
C LYS A 173 0.12 1.06 -17.96
N LEU A 174 0.72 0.20 -17.15
CA LEU A 174 1.16 -1.15 -17.53
C LEU A 174 0.25 -2.20 -16.85
N PRO A 175 -0.59 -2.93 -17.61
CA PRO A 175 -1.58 -3.86 -17.04
C PRO A 175 -1.01 -4.88 -16.06
N GLU A 176 0.22 -5.35 -16.27
CA GLU A 176 0.89 -6.31 -15.39
C GLU A 176 1.17 -5.78 -13.97
N ASN A 177 1.19 -4.45 -13.80
CA ASN A 177 1.35 -3.82 -12.48
C ASN A 177 0.02 -3.57 -11.77
N LYS A 178 -1.13 -3.74 -12.45
CA LYS A 178 -2.48 -3.67 -11.84
C LYS A 178 -2.82 -5.08 -11.35
N ILE A 179 -2.79 -5.31 -10.04
CA ILE A 179 -2.85 -6.67 -9.47
C ILE A 179 -4.27 -7.05 -9.04
N LEU A 180 -4.88 -6.19 -8.22
CA LEU A 180 -6.27 -6.33 -7.78
C LEU A 180 -7.06 -5.11 -8.23
N VAL A 181 -8.32 -5.32 -8.58
CA VAL A 181 -9.30 -4.28 -8.89
C VAL A 181 -10.52 -4.43 -8.00
N THR A 182 -11.33 -3.37 -7.95
CA THR A 182 -12.65 -3.38 -7.34
C THR A 182 -13.62 -2.61 -8.23
N ASP A 183 -14.91 -2.89 -8.14
CA ASP A 183 -15.95 -2.15 -8.86
C ASP A 183 -16.64 -1.15 -7.92
N TYR A 184 -16.68 0.11 -8.33
CA TYR A 184 -17.48 1.15 -7.69
C TYR A 184 -18.18 2.00 -8.76
N GLY A 185 -18.98 1.36 -9.62
CA GLY A 185 -19.58 1.97 -10.81
C GLY A 185 -18.58 2.30 -11.91
N GLN A 186 -17.30 2.03 -11.65
CA GLN A 186 -16.17 1.98 -12.56
C GLN A 186 -15.14 1.03 -11.96
N GLU A 187 -14.26 0.47 -12.80
CA GLU A 187 -13.13 -0.32 -12.31
C GLU A 187 -12.12 0.60 -11.62
N ILE A 188 -11.80 0.29 -10.36
CA ILE A 188 -10.79 0.98 -9.56
C ILE A 188 -9.64 0.03 -9.31
N THR A 189 -8.40 0.51 -9.51
CA THR A 189 -7.19 -0.21 -9.07
C THR A 189 -7.18 -0.32 -7.55
N ALA A 190 -7.36 -1.52 -7.02
CA ALA A 190 -7.36 -1.80 -5.59
C ALA A 190 -5.96 -2.14 -5.05
N MET A 191 -5.12 -2.77 -5.87
CA MET A 191 -3.73 -3.07 -5.55
C MET A 191 -2.85 -2.98 -6.78
N VAL A 192 -1.72 -2.30 -6.66
CA VAL A 192 -0.61 -2.32 -7.63
C VAL A 192 0.52 -3.19 -7.13
N GLY A 193 1.37 -3.67 -8.03
CA GLY A 193 2.52 -4.49 -7.65
C GLY A 193 3.59 -4.52 -8.73
N LYS A 194 4.85 -4.56 -8.30
CA LYS A 194 6.02 -4.69 -9.16
C LYS A 194 7.20 -5.24 -8.36
N LYS A 195 7.62 -6.46 -8.66
CA LYS A 195 8.71 -7.17 -7.94
C LYS A 195 8.43 -7.26 -6.43
N ASN A 196 9.24 -6.62 -5.59
CA ASN A 196 9.14 -6.54 -4.13
C ASN A 196 8.19 -5.44 -3.63
N ILE A 197 7.57 -4.69 -4.54
CA ILE A 197 6.71 -3.54 -4.23
C ILE A 197 5.27 -3.99 -4.38
N ILE A 198 4.46 -3.74 -3.35
CA ILE A 198 3.00 -3.75 -3.44
C ILE A 198 2.46 -2.42 -2.91
N GLY A 199 1.29 -2.03 -3.39
CA GLY A 199 0.56 -0.91 -2.82
C GLY A 199 -0.93 -1.15 -2.89
N THR A 200 -1.66 -0.79 -1.85
CA THR A 200 -3.10 -1.02 -1.71
C THR A 200 -3.85 0.30 -1.61
N GLN A 201 -4.94 0.45 -2.37
CA GLN A 201 -5.84 1.59 -2.24
C GLN A 201 -6.74 1.42 -1.02
N PHE A 202 -7.08 0.17 -0.69
CA PHE A 202 -7.78 -0.16 0.54
C PHE A 202 -6.85 -0.06 1.76
N HIS A 203 -7.49 0.00 2.92
CA HIS A 203 -6.86 0.08 4.23
C HIS A 203 -6.84 -1.31 4.89
N PRO A 204 -5.75 -2.10 4.78
CA PRO A 204 -5.69 -3.41 5.39
C PRO A 204 -5.85 -3.33 6.92
N GLU A 205 -5.38 -2.25 7.56
CA GLU A 205 -5.55 -2.03 9.00
C GLU A 205 -7.02 -1.82 9.43
N LYS A 206 -7.92 -1.56 8.47
CA LYS A 206 -9.37 -1.43 8.68
C LYS A 206 -10.19 -2.58 8.09
N SER A 207 -9.54 -3.55 7.45
CA SER A 207 -10.21 -4.59 6.65
C SER A 207 -10.46 -5.90 7.41
N GLN A 208 -10.61 -5.84 8.75
CA GLN A 208 -10.90 -6.98 9.63
C GLN A 208 -9.98 -8.19 9.36
N ASN A 209 -10.52 -9.42 9.34
CA ASN A 209 -9.76 -10.66 9.16
C ASN A 209 -8.98 -10.69 7.84
N PHE A 210 -9.58 -10.19 6.75
CA PHE A 210 -8.89 -10.05 5.47
C PHE A 210 -7.62 -9.19 5.63
N GLY A 211 -7.77 -8.04 6.25
CA GLY A 211 -6.67 -7.11 6.52
C GLY A 211 -5.58 -7.68 7.41
N GLN A 212 -5.95 -8.40 8.47
CA GLN A 212 -5.00 -9.07 9.37
C GLN A 212 -4.19 -10.16 8.66
N ASN A 213 -4.85 -11.01 7.87
CA ASN A 213 -4.18 -12.03 7.07
C ASN A 213 -3.26 -11.40 6.02
N PHE A 214 -3.73 -10.36 5.31
CA PHE A 214 -2.93 -9.62 4.34
C PHE A 214 -1.65 -9.03 4.95
N LEU A 215 -1.76 -8.38 6.11
CA LEU A 215 -0.60 -7.80 6.81
C LEU A 215 0.35 -8.88 7.34
N THR A 216 -0.20 -9.98 7.85
CA THR A 216 0.59 -11.15 8.27
C THR A 216 1.43 -11.66 7.10
N ASP A 217 0.80 -11.88 5.94
CA ASP A 217 1.49 -12.41 4.78
C ASP A 217 2.51 -11.43 4.24
N PHE A 218 2.22 -10.12 4.26
CA PHE A 218 3.22 -9.11 3.88
C PHE A 218 4.47 -9.18 4.76
N ILE A 219 4.31 -9.33 6.09
CA ILE A 219 5.48 -9.43 6.98
C ILE A 219 6.15 -10.80 6.95
N LEU A 220 5.59 -11.81 6.30
CA LEU A 220 6.24 -13.11 6.10
C LEU A 220 6.88 -13.23 4.71
N TRP A 221 6.39 -12.46 3.73
CA TRP A 221 6.88 -12.44 2.36
C TRP A 221 8.28 -11.82 2.25
N ASP A 222 9.20 -12.50 1.56
CA ASP A 222 10.59 -12.07 1.42
C ASP A 222 10.85 -11.13 0.23
N GLY A 223 9.80 -10.80 -0.53
CA GLY A 223 9.87 -9.92 -1.69
C GLY A 223 10.03 -10.66 -3.02
N LYS A 224 9.97 -12.00 -3.03
CA LYS A 224 10.17 -12.84 -4.22
C LYS A 224 9.01 -13.78 -4.52
#